data_AF-A0A1E5GE84-F1
#
_entry.id   AF-A0A1E5GE84-F1
#
_cell.length_a   1.000
_cell.length_b   1.000
_cell.length_c   1.000
_cell.angle_alpha   90.00
_cell.angle_beta   90.00
_cell.angle_gamma   90.00
#
_symmetry.space_group_name_H-M   'P 1'
#
loop_
_entity.id
_entity.type
_entity.pdbx_description
1 polymer ?
#
loop_
_entity_poly.entity_id
_entity_poly.type
_entity_poly.pdbx_seq_one_letter_code
_entity_poly.pdbx_strand_id
1 'polypeptide(L)' 'MRAYTWLYLLGACSAISLGLFLFSLNRDNILLKKLKLKKSKILVNWLLLAMSIICFLLLIYVFMYIQKQINIFNLS' A
#
# COMPACT_ATOMS: atom_id res chain seq x y z
N MET A 1 10.32 -13.90 18.82
CA MET A 1 9.68 -14.36 17.56
C MET A 1 8.15 -14.22 17.53
N ARG A 2 7.40 -14.51 18.60
CA ARG A 2 5.92 -14.32 18.63
C ARG A 2 5.43 -12.87 18.52
N ALA A 3 6.27 -11.88 18.81
CA ALA A 3 5.90 -10.46 18.78
C ALA A 3 5.68 -9.89 17.36
N TYR A 4 6.12 -10.60 16.32
CA TYR A 4 6.09 -10.09 14.93
C TYR A 4 4.96 -10.66 14.07
N THR A 5 4.11 -11.54 14.62
CA THR A 5 3.01 -12.16 13.88
C THR A 5 1.98 -11.13 13.40
N TRP A 6 1.74 -10.09 14.21
CA TRP A 6 0.88 -8.96 13.86
C TRP A 6 1.42 -8.16 12.67
N LEU A 7 2.74 -8.08 12.52
CA LEU A 7 3.40 -7.37 11.42
C LEU A 7 3.27 -8.12 10.09
N TYR A 8 3.33 -9.45 10.12
CA TYR A 8 3.00 -10.26 8.95
C TYR A 8 1.53 -10.09 8.55
N LEU A 9 0.62 -10.01 9.53
CA LEU A 9 -0.79 -9.77 9.28
C LEU A 9 -1.03 -8.38 8.64
N LEU A 10 -0.36 -7.35 9.16
CA LEU A 10 -0.42 -5.99 8.60
C LEU A 10 0.14 -5.93 7.17
N GLY A 11 1.27 -6.60 6.92
CA GLY A 11 1.87 -6.72 5.60
C GLY A 11 0.96 -7.44 4.60
N ALA A 12 0.30 -8.52 5.02
CA ALA A 12 -0.65 -9.24 4.19
C ALA A 12 -1.92 -8.41 3.90
N CYS A 13 -2.53 -7.80 4.92
CA CYS A 13 -3.71 -6.95 4.75
C CYS A 13 -3.44 -5.76 3.84
N SER A 14 -2.28 -5.12 4.02
CA SER A 14 -1.88 -4.03 3.15
C SER A 14 -1.75 -4.55 1.71
N ALA A 15 -0.94 -5.58 1.45
CA ALA A 15 -0.72 -6.12 0.09
C ALA A 15 -2.04 -6.49 -0.63
N ILE A 16 -2.99 -7.10 0.09
CA ILE A 16 -4.33 -7.43 -0.44
C ILE A 16 -5.10 -6.16 -0.80
N SER A 17 -5.08 -5.14 0.07
CA SER A 17 -5.73 -3.85 -0.18
C SER A 17 -5.16 -3.17 -1.43
N LEU A 18 -3.86 -3.26 -1.67
CA LEU A 18 -3.20 -2.67 -2.84
C LEU A 18 -3.57 -3.43 -4.12
N GLY A 19 -3.65 -4.76 -4.06
CA GLY A 19 -4.13 -5.60 -5.16
C GLY A 19 -5.58 -5.28 -5.55
N LEU A 20 -6.48 -5.15 -4.58
CA LEU A 20 -7.87 -4.75 -4.82
C LEU A 20 -7.97 -3.34 -5.42
N PHE A 21 -7.11 -2.41 -4.97
CA PHE A 21 -7.09 -1.05 -5.49
C PHE A 21 -6.62 -1.00 -6.95
N LEU A 22 -5.55 -1.73 -7.30
CA LEU A 22 -5.08 -1.89 -8.69
C LEU A 22 -6.17 -2.51 -9.58
N PHE A 23 -6.88 -3.52 -9.08
CA PHE A 23 -7.97 -4.15 -9.82
C PHE A 23 -9.12 -3.17 -10.10
N SER A 24 -9.53 -2.38 -9.09
CA SER A 24 -10.54 -1.33 -9.26
C SER A 24 -10.10 -0.30 -10.30
N LEU A 25 -8.84 0.15 -10.23
CA LEU A 25 -8.28 1.13 -11.17
C LEU A 25 -8.24 0.61 -12.62
N ASN A 26 -7.87 -0.65 -12.82
CA ASN A 26 -7.85 -1.26 -14.14
C ASN A 26 -9.27 -1.37 -14.72
N ARG A 27 -10.23 -1.80 -13.89
CA ARG A 27 -11.65 -1.86 -14.27
C ARG A 27 -12.20 -0.49 -14.62
N ASP A 28 -11.92 0.53 -13.81
CA ASP A 28 -12.37 1.90 -14.04
C ASP A 28 -11.77 2.46 -15.33
N ASN A 29 -10.49 2.19 -15.61
CA ASN A 29 -9.83 2.63 -16.84
C ASN A 29 -10.43 1.95 -18.10
N ILE A 30 -10.78 0.66 -18.00
CA ILE A 30 -11.47 -0.08 -19.08
C ILE A 30 -12.87 0.47 -19.32
N LEU A 31 -13.66 0.72 -18.26
CA LEU A 31 -14.99 1.32 -18.38
C LEU A 31 -14.91 2.72 -18.98
N LEU A 32 -13.93 3.53 -18.58
CA LEU A 32 -13.80 4.90 -19.05
C LEU A 32 -13.39 4.99 -20.52
N LYS A 33 -12.55 4.05 -20.99
CA LYS A 33 -12.28 3.84 -22.42
C LYS A 33 -13.55 3.48 -23.21
N LYS A 34 -14.43 2.64 -22.64
CA LYS A 34 -15.69 2.25 -23.28
C LYS A 34 -16.74 3.36 -23.30
N LEU A 35 -16.82 4.18 -22.24
CA LEU A 35 -17.86 5.22 -22.09
C LEU A 35 -17.47 6.63 -22.56
N LYS A 36 -16.24 6.87 -23.05
CA LYS A 36 -15.74 8.20 -23.50
C LYS A 36 -15.94 9.33 -22.48
N LEU A 37 -15.95 9.01 -21.18
CA LEU A 37 -16.19 9.98 -20.10
C LEU A 37 -14.97 10.91 -19.89
N LYS A 38 -15.23 12.11 -19.36
CA LYS A 38 -14.17 13.10 -19.04
C LYS A 38 -13.12 12.49 -18.10
N LYS A 39 -11.84 12.58 -18.50
CA LYS A 39 -10.67 12.00 -17.80
C LYS A 39 -10.39 12.56 -16.40
N SER A 40 -11.12 13.57 -15.94
CA SER A 40 -10.85 14.27 -14.67
C SER A 40 -10.88 13.35 -13.44
N LYS A 41 -11.74 12.31 -13.44
CA LYS A 41 -11.83 11.36 -12.32
C LYS A 41 -10.68 10.35 -12.27
N ILE A 42 -10.00 10.10 -13.40
CA ILE A 42 -8.86 9.17 -13.48
C ILE A 42 -7.63 9.74 -12.76
N LEU A 43 -7.43 11.05 -12.86
CA LEU A 43 -6.26 11.72 -12.30
C LEU A 43 -6.26 11.64 -10.77
N VAL A 44 -7.43 11.81 -10.15
CA VAL A 44 -7.64 11.61 -8.71
C VAL A 44 -7.35 10.16 -8.30
N ASN A 45 -7.85 9.18 -9.05
CA ASN A 45 -7.59 7.76 -8.79
C ASN A 45 -6.09 7.41 -8.91
N TRP A 46 -5.38 8.00 -9.87
CA TRP A 46 -3.92 7.86 -10.01
C TRP A 46 -3.13 8.51 -8.87
N LEU A 47 -3.56 9.69 -8.42
CA LEU A 47 -2.99 10.36 -7.24
C LEU A 47 -3.20 9.53 -5.97
N LEU A 48 -4.40 8.97 -5.78
CA LEU A 48 -4.69 8.05 -4.68
C LEU A 48 -3.84 6.78 -4.76
N LEU A 49 -3.54 6.27 -5.96
CA LEU A 49 -2.60 5.15 -6.12
C LEU A 49 -1.17 5.53 -5.74
N ALA A 50 -0.68 6.68 -6.22
CA ALA A 50 0.66 7.15 -5.85
C ALA A 50 0.77 7.35 -4.32
N MET A 51 -0.25 7.93 -3.70
CA MET A 51 -0.30 8.13 -2.25
C MET A 51 -0.33 6.80 -1.49
N SER A 52 -1.09 5.79 -1.96
CA SER A 52 -1.14 4.49 -1.30
C SER A 52 0.20 3.76 -1.37
N ILE A 53 0.92 3.84 -2.51
CA ILE A 53 2.27 3.30 -2.65
C ILE A 53 3.25 3.98 -1.69
N ILE A 54 3.18 5.30 -1.56
CA ILE A 54 4.04 6.07 -0.63
C ILE A 54 3.76 5.66 0.82
N CYS A 55 2.49 5.52 1.21
CA CYS A 55 2.11 5.02 2.53
C CYS A 55 2.68 3.63 2.81
N PHE A 56 2.68 2.75 1.81
CA PHE A 56 3.28 1.42 1.93
C PHE A 56 4.79 1.44 2.13
N LEU A 57 5.49 2.24 1.34
CA LEU A 57 6.94 2.43 1.48
C LEU A 57 7.30 2.97 2.87
N LEU A 58 6.52 3.94 3.38
CA LEU A 58 6.67 4.45 4.73
C LEU A 58 6.42 3.37 5.79
N LEU A 59 5.42 2.52 5.60
CA LEU A 59 5.12 1.41 6.52
C LEU A 59 6.28 0.42 6.58
N ILE A 60 6.84 0.04 5.42
CA ILE A 60 8.03 -0.82 5.33
C ILE A 60 9.24 -0.14 6.01
N TYR A 61 9.44 1.16 5.78
CA TYR A 61 10.53 1.91 6.39
C TYR A 61 10.43 1.94 7.92
N VAL A 62 9.24 2.26 8.44
CA VAL A 62 8.96 2.24 9.89
C VAL A 62 9.18 0.84 10.46
N PHE A 63 8.78 -0.22 9.74
CA PHE A 63 9.04 -1.59 10.14
C PHE A 63 10.54 -1.90 10.26
N MET A 64 11.35 -1.55 9.25
CA MET A 64 12.80 -1.75 9.32
C MET A 64 13.41 -0.96 10.47
N TYR A 65 12.95 0.27 10.69
CA TYR A 65 13.42 1.12 11.78
C TYR A 65 13.12 0.52 13.15
N ILE A 66 11.89 0.04 13.36
CA ILE A 66 11.50 -0.63 14.61
C ILE A 66 12.34 -1.89 14.84
N GLN A 67 12.52 -2.74 13.82
CA GLN A 67 13.38 -3.91 13.94
C GLN A 67 14.82 -3.54 14.32
N LYS A 68 15.37 -2.50 13.68
CA LYS A 68 16.71 -2.02 13.98
C LYS A 68 16.81 -1.54 15.44
N GLN A 69 15.82 -0.79 15.91
CA GLN A 69 15.79 -0.30 17.30
C GLN A 69 15.69 -1.43 18.32
N ILE A 70 14.82 -2.42 18.08
CA ILE A 70 14.71 -3.59 18.96
C ILE A 70 16.03 -4.35 19.00
N ASN A 71 16.71 -4.51 17.86
CA ASN A 71 17.97 -5.23 17.80
C ASN A 71 19.11 -4.49 18.54
N ILE A 72 19.13 -3.16 18.48
CA ILE A 72 20.07 -2.33 19.26
C ILE A 72 19.78 -2.48 20.76
N PHE A 73 18.50 -2.41 21.15
CA PHE A 73 18.08 -2.49 22.55
C PHE A 73 18.33 -3.87 23.17
N ASN A 74 18.30 -4.94 22.37
CA ASN A 74 18.63 -6.30 22.82
C ASN A 74 20.14 -6.56 22.94
N LEU A 75 20.99 -5.66 22.41
CA LEU A 75 22.44 -5.79 22.43
C LEU A 75 23.10 -4.98 23.57
N SER A 76 22.33 -4.14 24.28
CA SER A 76 22.75 -3.45 25.53
C SER A 76 22.25 -4.20 26.76
#